data_AF-A0A120N4T4-F1
#
_entry.id   AF-A0A120N4T4-F1
#
_cell.length_a   1.000
_cell.length_b   1.000
_cell.length_c   1.000
_cell.angle_alpha   90.00
_cell.angle_beta   90.00
_cell.angle_gamma   90.00
#
_symmetry.space_group_name_H-M   'P 1'
#
loop_
_entity.id
_entity.type
_entity.pdbx_description
1 polymer ?
#
loop_
_entity_poly.entity_id
_entity_poly.type
_entity_poly.pdbx_seq_one_letter_code
_entity_poly.pdbx_strand_id
1 'polypeptide(L)'
;MTSSSMPAPLPPSLRGIVSDYIDATTTAAATTTDAALVLDDDAHLISAHLSGEWDDDDRAHREKAHQTIVTLLDTASPEDLSAVSTELAGAAEILMTR
;
A
#
# COMPACT_ATOMS: atom_id res chain seq x y z
N MET A 1 26.26 12.17 2.58
CA MET A 1 25.68 11.90 1.25
C MET A 1 24.70 10.76 1.44
N THR A 2 23.45 11.05 1.77
CA THR A 2 22.39 10.03 1.86
C THR A 2 21.73 9.98 0.48
N SER A 3 22.05 8.94 -0.29
CA SER A 3 21.34 8.65 -1.52
C SER A 3 19.89 8.35 -1.15
N SER A 4 18.98 9.29 -1.43
CA SER A 4 17.56 8.97 -1.53
C SER A 4 17.42 8.05 -2.75
N SER A 5 17.54 6.75 -2.55
CA SER A 5 17.11 5.78 -3.56
C SER A 5 15.62 6.00 -3.70
N MET A 6 15.21 6.61 -4.81
CA MET A 6 13.83 6.50 -5.26
C MET A 6 13.49 5.02 -5.32
N PRO A 7 12.33 4.59 -4.79
CA PRO A 7 11.92 3.20 -4.86
C PRO A 7 11.97 2.76 -6.32
N ALA A 8 12.57 1.59 -6.55
CA ALA A 8 12.60 1.01 -7.88
C ALA A 8 11.16 0.83 -8.39
N PRO A 9 10.89 1.02 -9.69
CA PRO A 9 9.55 0.84 -10.23
C PRO A 9 9.05 -0.58 -9.92
N LEU A 10 7.74 -0.70 -9.61
CA LEU A 10 7.09 -1.98 -9.33
C LEU A 10 7.48 -3.04 -10.39
N PRO A 11 7.97 -4.22 -9.96
CA PRO A 11 8.31 -5.28 -10.90
C PRO A 11 7.05 -5.74 -11.65
N PRO A 12 7.20 -6.23 -12.90
CA PRO A 12 6.04 -6.59 -13.73
C PRO A 12 5.10 -7.59 -13.08
N SER A 13 5.63 -8.51 -12.27
CA SER A 13 4.85 -9.51 -11.53
C SER A 13 3.92 -8.90 -10.47
N LEU A 14 4.34 -7.82 -9.81
CA LEU A 14 3.55 -7.15 -8.77
C LEU A 14 2.65 -6.07 -9.36
N ARG A 15 3.03 -5.46 -10.49
CA ARG A 15 2.25 -4.41 -11.12
C ARG A 15 0.80 -4.81 -11.37
N GLY A 16 0.56 -6.02 -11.89
CA GLY A 16 -0.80 -6.53 -12.12
C GLY A 16 -1.58 -6.68 -10.81
N ILE A 17 -0.95 -7.30 -9.80
CA ILE A 17 -1.57 -7.53 -8.49
C ILE A 17 -1.95 -6.21 -7.80
N VAL A 18 -1.06 -5.22 -7.83
CA VAL A 18 -1.29 -3.90 -7.22
C VAL A 18 -2.35 -3.11 -7.99
N SER A 19 -2.33 -3.15 -9.33
CA SER A 19 -3.37 -2.51 -10.15
C SER A 19 -4.75 -3.11 -9.87
N ASP A 20 -4.86 -4.44 -9.89
CA ASP A 20 -6.11 -5.15 -9.60
C ASP A 20 -6.61 -4.84 -8.19
N TYR A 21 -5.69 -4.70 -7.24
CA TYR A 21 -6.01 -4.32 -5.87
C TYR A 21 -6.59 -2.89 -5.78
N ILE A 22 -5.92 -1.90 -6.38
CA ILE A 22 -6.38 -0.51 -6.39
C ILE A 22 -7.76 -0.40 -7.04
N ASP A 23 -7.98 -1.09 -8.17
CA ASP A 23 -9.26 -1.11 -8.87
C ASP A 23 -10.37 -1.74 -8.02
N ALA A 24 -10.07 -2.87 -7.35
CA ALA A 24 -11.01 -3.53 -6.44
C ALA A 24 -11.39 -2.64 -5.25
N THR A 25 -10.41 -2.01 -4.60
CA THR A 25 -10.63 -1.08 -3.48
C THR A 25 -11.48 0.12 -3.93
N THR A 26 -11.16 0.71 -5.08
CA THR A 26 -11.90 1.84 -5.64
C THR A 26 -13.35 1.46 -5.99
N THR A 27 -13.56 0.25 -6.50
CA THR A 27 -14.89 -0.25 -6.88
C THR A 27 -15.76 -0.60 -5.67
N ALA A 28 -15.14 -1.11 -4.60
CA ALA A 28 -15.85 -1.52 -3.39
C ALA A 28 -16.20 -0.35 -2.45
N ALA A 29 -15.43 0.74 -2.51
CA ALA A 29 -15.64 1.91 -1.67
C ALA A 29 -16.92 2.68 -2.04
N ALA A 30 -17.57 3.28 -1.04
CA ALA A 30 -18.76 4.09 -1.26
C ALA A 30 -18.44 5.44 -1.95
N THR A 31 -17.23 5.96 -1.70
CA THR A 31 -16.75 7.21 -2.29
C THR A 31 -15.27 7.09 -2.69
N THR A 32 -14.80 8.01 -3.53
CA THR A 32 -13.37 8.12 -3.89
C THR A 32 -12.51 8.47 -2.68
N THR A 33 -13.03 9.28 -1.75
CA THR A 33 -12.34 9.60 -0.49
C THR A 33 -12.18 8.37 0.39
N ASP A 34 -13.22 7.54 0.52
CA ASP A 34 -13.13 6.30 1.31
C ASP A 34 -12.09 5.34 0.70
N ALA A 35 -12.07 5.21 -0.64
CA ALA A 35 -11.04 4.41 -1.32
C ALA A 35 -9.64 4.96 -1.07
N ALA A 36 -9.47 6.29 -1.13
CA ALA A 36 -8.19 6.94 -0.90
C ALA A 36 -7.67 6.68 0.52
N LEU A 37 -8.53 6.77 1.54
CA LEU A 37 -8.16 6.49 2.93
C LEU A 37 -7.71 5.04 3.11
N VAL A 38 -8.43 4.07 2.52
CA VAL A 38 -8.02 2.66 2.61
C VAL A 38 -6.63 2.44 1.97
N LEU A 39 -6.39 3.01 0.79
CA LEU A 39 -5.09 2.87 0.11
C LEU A 39 -3.95 3.55 0.88
N ASP A 40 -4.22 4.69 1.52
CA ASP A 40 -3.26 5.40 2.37
C ASP A 40 -2.94 4.62 3.65
N ASP A 41 -3.97 4.08 4.32
CA ASP A 41 -3.81 3.22 5.51
C ASP A 41 -2.98 1.96 5.18
N ASP A 42 -3.21 1.35 4.02
CA ASP A 42 -2.42 0.20 3.57
C ASP A 42 -0.97 0.57 3.21
N ALA A 43 -0.76 1.74 2.60
CA ALA A 43 0.58 2.26 2.32
C ALA A 43 1.35 2.54 3.62
N HIS A 44 0.64 3.05 4.63
CA HIS A 44 1.16 3.27 5.98
C HIS A 44 1.53 1.95 6.66
N LEU A 45 0.63 0.97 6.62
CA LEU A 45 0.86 -0.37 7.17
C LEU A 45 2.12 -1.04 6.60
N ILE A 46 2.34 -0.91 5.30
CA ILE A 46 3.57 -1.42 4.65
C ILE A 46 4.80 -0.65 5.14
N SER A 47 4.69 0.66 5.32
CA SER A 47 5.80 1.48 5.84
C SER A 47 6.17 1.10 7.27
N ALA A 48 5.17 0.90 8.14
CA ALA A 48 5.32 0.40 9.50
C ALA A 48 5.95 -1.01 9.54
N HIS A 49 5.54 -1.89 8.62
CA HIS A 49 6.16 -3.20 8.46
C HIS A 49 7.65 -3.11 8.12
N LEU A 50 8.02 -2.23 7.18
CA LEU A 50 9.40 -2.05 6.74
C LEU A 50 10.30 -1.41 7.79
N SER A 51 9.78 -0.45 8.57
CA SER A 51 10.52 0.19 9.66
C SER A 51 10.62 -0.71 10.90
N GLY A 52 9.67 -1.64 11.06
CA GLY A 52 9.48 -2.41 12.29
C GLY A 52 8.80 -1.61 13.41
N GLU A 53 8.39 -0.38 13.14
CA GLU A 53 7.69 0.50 14.08
C GLU A 53 6.18 0.31 13.90
N TRP A 54 5.60 -0.56 14.72
CA TRP A 54 4.15 -0.83 14.74
C TRP A 54 3.51 -0.17 15.95
N ASP A 55 2.49 0.63 15.72
CA ASP A 55 1.59 1.08 16.79
C ASP A 55 0.37 0.15 16.93
N ASP A 56 -0.56 0.50 17.82
CA ASP A 56 -1.77 -0.29 18.05
C ASP A 56 -2.78 -0.15 16.91
N ASP A 57 -2.75 0.96 16.19
CA ASP A 57 -3.64 1.22 15.05
C ASP A 57 -3.19 0.38 13.84
N ASP A 58 -1.88 0.27 13.58
CA ASP A 58 -1.31 -0.62 12.56
C ASP A 58 -1.70 -2.08 12.79
N ARG A 59 -1.65 -2.54 14.06
CA ARG A 59 -2.03 -3.91 14.42
C ARG A 59 -3.50 -4.15 14.18
N ALA A 60 -4.36 -3.21 14.60
CA ALA A 60 -5.80 -3.30 14.39
C ALA A 60 -6.17 -3.22 12.91
N HIS A 61 -5.46 -2.41 12.13
CA HIS A 61 -5.63 -2.31 10.68
C HIS A 61 -5.25 -3.60 9.99
N ARG A 62 -4.10 -4.19 10.32
CA ARG A 62 -3.64 -5.48 9.74
C ARG A 62 -4.68 -6.59 9.89
N GLU A 63 -5.40 -6.66 11.00
CA GLU A 63 -6.45 -7.66 11.22
C GLU A 63 -7.63 -7.55 10.24
N LYS A 64 -7.83 -6.36 9.66
CA LYS A 64 -8.93 -6.03 8.74
C LYS A 64 -8.47 -5.72 7.33
N ALA A 65 -7.16 -5.57 7.13
CA ALA A 65 -6.55 -5.26 5.85
C ALA A 65 -6.92 -6.33 4.81
N HIS A 66 -6.96 -5.91 3.55
CA HIS A 66 -7.29 -6.82 2.46
C HIS A 66 -6.27 -7.98 2.39
N GLN A 67 -6.74 -9.19 2.10
CA GLN A 67 -5.88 -10.39 2.09
C GLN A 67 -4.66 -10.23 1.16
N THR A 68 -4.79 -9.47 0.07
CA THR A 68 -3.66 -9.12 -0.82
C THR A 68 -2.55 -8.40 -0.06
N ILE A 69 -2.89 -7.38 0.74
CA ILE A 69 -1.92 -6.61 1.53
C ILE A 69 -1.26 -7.51 2.58
N VAL A 70 -2.05 -8.28 3.33
CA VAL A 70 -1.52 -9.23 4.32
C VAL A 70 -0.53 -10.23 3.67
N THR A 71 -0.89 -10.77 2.51
CA THR A 71 -0.04 -11.71 1.77
C THR A 71 1.26 -11.06 1.30
N LEU A 72 1.20 -9.82 0.82
CA LEU A 72 2.39 -9.07 0.42
C LEU A 72 3.32 -8.84 1.62
N LEU A 73 2.79 -8.42 2.76
CA LEU A 73 3.58 -8.23 3.99
C LEU A 73 4.31 -9.51 4.43
N ASP A 74 3.73 -10.68 4.17
CA ASP A 74 4.30 -11.97 4.61
C ASP A 74 5.28 -12.59 3.61
N THR A 75 5.24 -12.18 2.34
CA THR A 75 5.92 -12.91 1.25
C THR A 75 6.79 -12.06 0.33
N ALA A 76 6.51 -10.75 0.21
CA ALA A 76 7.26 -9.87 -0.67
C ALA A 76 8.60 -9.46 -0.06
N SER A 77 9.57 -9.16 -0.92
CA SER A 77 10.85 -8.62 -0.46
C SER A 77 10.68 -7.18 0.06
N PRO A 78 11.59 -6.67 0.92
CA PRO A 78 11.52 -5.28 1.39
C PRO A 78 11.55 -4.24 0.25
N GLU A 79 12.30 -4.51 -0.82
CA GLU A 79 12.38 -3.64 -2.00
C GLU A 79 11.03 -3.60 -2.73
N ASP A 80 10.38 -4.75 -2.89
CA ASP A 80 9.06 -4.86 -3.49
C ASP A 80 7.99 -4.15 -2.66
N LEU A 81 8.00 -4.35 -1.34
CA LEU A 81 7.07 -3.69 -0.41
C LEU A 81 7.23 -2.16 -0.46
N SER A 82 8.46 -1.66 -0.53
CA SER A 82 8.70 -0.22 -0.68
C SER A 82 8.11 0.34 -1.98
N ALA A 83 8.21 -0.41 -3.08
CA ALA A 83 7.59 -0.05 -4.35
C ALA A 83 6.04 -0.10 -4.28
N VAL A 84 5.47 -1.12 -3.62
CA VAL A 84 4.02 -1.23 -3.41
C VAL A 84 3.49 -0.06 -2.59
N SER A 85 4.11 0.23 -1.44
CA SER A 85 3.71 1.34 -0.57
C SER A 85 3.66 2.68 -1.32
N THR A 86 4.66 2.94 -2.16
CA THR A 86 4.72 4.14 -2.99
C THR A 86 3.58 4.22 -4.00
N GLU A 87 3.24 3.10 -4.65
CA GLU A 87 2.15 3.06 -5.62
C GLU A 87 0.78 3.27 -4.95
N LEU A 88 0.55 2.65 -3.79
CA LEU A 88 -0.70 2.82 -3.04
C LEU A 88 -0.87 4.26 -2.56
N ALA A 89 0.19 4.87 -2.01
CA ALA A 89 0.16 6.28 -1.60
C ALA A 89 -0.10 7.22 -2.79
N GLY A 90 0.55 6.97 -3.93
CA GLY A 90 0.31 7.75 -5.15
C GLY A 90 -1.12 7.60 -5.68
N ALA A 91 -1.69 6.39 -5.62
CA ALA A 91 -3.08 6.15 -5.99
C ALA A 91 -4.06 6.87 -5.05
N ALA A 92 -3.80 6.85 -3.73
CA ALA A 92 -4.58 7.59 -2.74
C ALA A 92 -4.58 9.09 -3.03
N GLU A 93 -3.40 9.69 -3.27
CA GLU A 93 -3.27 11.11 -3.62
C GLU A 93 -4.07 11.47 -4.89
N ILE A 94 -3.99 10.64 -5.93
CA ILE A 94 -4.76 10.83 -7.17
C ILE A 94 -6.27 10.80 -6.88
N LEU A 95 -6.74 9.90 -6.04
CA LEU A 95 -8.16 9.81 -5.69
C LEU A 95 -8.63 11.01 -4.85
N MET A 96 -7.78 11.57 -3.99
CA MET A 96 -8.12 12.76 -3.18
C MET A 96 -8.18 14.06 -3.99
N THR A 97 -7.57 14.09 -5.18
CA THR A 97 -7.58 15.28 -6.06
C THR A 97 -8.71 15.26 -7.11
N ARG A 98 -9.55 14.22 -7.12
CA ARG A 98 -10.69 14.06 -8.02
C ARG A 98 -12.01 14.43 -7.34
#